data_AF-A0A7R8YT55-F1
#
_entry.id   AF-A0A7R8YT55-F1
#
_cell.length_a   1.000
_cell.length_b   1.000
_cell.length_c   1.000
_cell.angle_alpha   90.00
_cell.angle_beta   90.00
_cell.angle_gamma   90.00
#
_symmetry.space_group_name_H-M   'P 1'
#
loop_
_entity.id
_entity.type
_entity.pdbx_description
1 polymer ?
#
loop_
_entity_poly.entity_id
_entity_poly.type
_entity_poly.pdbx_seq_one_letter_code
_entity_poly.pdbx_strand_id
1 'polypeptide(L)'
;MSCSRLTRQKFLSVFLLLQLISVVACAIDNEEPIPELRSKKPCPETCPCTYEPVCVVDGYTRVTIINECVMNMVNCRNHKSYYVYLNDECPQPEKGFVGIG
;
A
#
# COMPACT_ATOMS: atom_id res chain seq x y z
N MET A 1 -14.90 -11.64 16.34
CA MET A 1 -15.88 -12.14 15.37
C MET A 1 -16.02 -13.65 15.52
N SER A 2 -17.26 -14.12 15.66
CA SER A 2 -17.63 -15.52 15.85
C SER A 2 -17.32 -16.37 14.61
N CYS A 3 -16.78 -17.58 14.78
CA CYS A 3 -16.89 -18.62 13.76
C CYS A 3 -17.66 -19.81 14.34
N SER A 4 -18.75 -20.13 13.64
CA SER A 4 -19.95 -20.77 14.16
C SER A 4 -19.76 -22.26 14.49
N ARG A 5 -20.37 -22.67 15.60
CA ARG A 5 -20.76 -24.06 15.90
C ARG A 5 -21.59 -24.62 14.75
N LEU A 6 -21.01 -25.43 13.87
CA LEU A 6 -21.78 -26.49 13.24
C LEU A 6 -20.83 -27.58 12.77
N THR A 7 -20.81 -28.68 13.53
CA THR A 7 -20.45 -30.05 13.10
C THR A 7 -20.19 -31.01 14.28
N ARG A 8 -20.18 -30.54 15.53
CA ARG A 8 -19.79 -31.34 16.72
C ARG A 8 -20.62 -32.63 17.00
N GLN A 9 -21.79 -32.84 16.38
CA GLN A 9 -22.71 -33.93 16.76
C GLN A 9 -22.70 -35.17 15.82
N LYS A 10 -22.15 -35.08 14.60
CA LYS A 10 -22.00 -36.25 13.70
C LYS A 10 -20.55 -36.74 13.59
N PHE A 11 -19.63 -36.03 14.22
CA PHE A 11 -18.20 -36.24 14.06
C PHE A 11 -17.64 -37.34 14.96
N LEU A 12 -18.32 -37.72 16.06
CA LEU A 12 -17.75 -38.68 17.03
C LEU A 12 -17.58 -40.10 16.44
N SER A 13 -18.48 -40.55 15.56
CA SER A 13 -18.37 -41.87 14.92
C SER A 13 -17.48 -41.86 13.68
N VAL A 14 -17.43 -40.73 12.98
CA VAL A 14 -16.65 -40.56 11.74
C VAL A 14 -15.17 -40.26 12.05
N PHE A 15 -14.86 -39.63 13.19
CA PHE A 15 -13.50 -39.31 13.64
C PHE A 15 -12.63 -40.55 13.86
N LEU A 16 -13.22 -41.68 14.29
CA LEU A 16 -12.48 -42.90 14.61
C LEU A 16 -11.94 -43.62 13.37
N LEU A 17 -12.63 -43.50 12.23
CA LEU A 17 -12.22 -44.13 10.97
C LEU A 17 -11.33 -43.23 10.09
N LEU A 18 -11.37 -41.91 10.28
CA LEU A 18 -10.57 -40.95 9.50
C LEU A 18 -9.18 -40.62 10.07
N GLN A 19 -8.81 -41.17 11.25
CA GLN A 19 -7.49 -40.91 11.85
C GLN A 19 -6.29 -41.38 11.01
N LEU A 20 -6.49 -42.15 9.93
CA LEU A 20 -5.39 -42.54 9.02
C LEU A 20 -5.19 -41.59 7.82
N ILE A 21 -6.13 -40.66 7.56
CA ILE A 21 -6.08 -39.78 6.37
C ILE A 21 -5.83 -38.30 6.75
N SER A 22 -5.96 -37.95 8.04
CA SER A 22 -5.95 -36.56 8.51
C SER A 22 -4.56 -35.91 8.67
N VAL A 23 -3.45 -36.64 8.60
CA VAL A 23 -2.13 -36.02 8.84
C VAL A 23 -1.72 -35.04 7.71
N VAL A 24 -2.43 -35.05 6.57
CA VAL A 24 -2.02 -34.27 5.39
C VAL A 24 -2.84 -32.99 5.17
N ALA A 25 -3.91 -32.73 5.95
CA ALA A 25 -4.83 -31.62 5.66
C ALA A 25 -4.51 -30.28 6.37
N CYS A 26 -3.47 -30.19 7.19
CA CYS A 26 -3.03 -28.91 7.77
C CYS A 26 -1.93 -28.20 6.95
N ALA A 27 -1.56 -28.73 5.78
CA ALA A 27 -0.52 -28.15 4.92
C ALA A 27 -1.05 -27.70 3.55
N ILE A 28 -2.27 -27.16 3.50
CA ILE A 28 -2.81 -26.55 2.28
C ILE A 28 -3.25 -25.12 2.61
N ASP A 29 -2.26 -24.25 2.84
CA ASP A 29 -2.39 -22.81 2.63
C ASP A 29 -2.46 -22.57 1.11
N ASN A 30 -3.66 -22.48 0.55
CA ASN A 30 -3.90 -21.99 -0.82
C ASN A 30 -5.12 -21.05 -0.72
N GLU A 31 -5.02 -19.74 -0.88
CA GLU A 31 -4.21 -18.99 -1.82
C GLU A 31 -3.54 -17.82 -1.11
N GLU A 32 -2.23 -17.90 -0.87
CA GLU A 32 -1.45 -16.67 -0.87
C GLU A 32 -1.56 -16.11 -2.30
N PRO A 33 -2.08 -14.88 -2.50
CA PRO A 33 -2.00 -14.24 -3.80
C PRO A 33 -0.54 -14.28 -4.22
N ILE A 34 -0.29 -14.82 -5.42
CA ILE A 34 1.03 -14.94 -6.06
C ILE A 34 1.89 -13.79 -5.53
N PRO A 35 3.00 -14.04 -4.81
CA PRO A 35 3.94 -12.96 -4.58
C PRO A 35 4.30 -12.56 -5.99
N GLU A 36 3.76 -11.42 -6.48
CA GLU A 36 4.16 -10.87 -7.76
C GLU A 36 5.67 -11.00 -7.67
N LEU A 37 6.25 -11.88 -8.52
CA LEU A 37 7.65 -11.81 -8.85
C LEU A 37 7.92 -10.31 -8.85
N ARG A 38 8.86 -9.81 -8.04
CA ARG A 38 9.24 -8.39 -8.02
C ARG A 38 9.75 -8.03 -9.43
N SER A 39 8.85 -8.08 -10.40
CA SER A 39 8.77 -7.31 -11.60
C SER A 39 8.70 -5.95 -10.98
N LYS A 40 9.89 -5.40 -10.83
CA LYS A 40 10.11 -4.01 -10.55
C LYS A 40 9.31 -3.34 -11.67
N LYS A 41 8.02 -3.06 -11.44
CA LYS A 41 7.13 -2.55 -12.47
C LYS A 41 7.90 -1.36 -13.05
N PRO A 42 8.10 -1.32 -14.37
CA PRO A 42 8.91 -0.28 -14.96
C PRO A 42 8.34 1.05 -14.47
N CYS A 43 9.24 1.96 -14.07
CA CYS A 43 8.82 3.26 -13.60
C CYS A 43 7.93 3.91 -14.67
N PRO A 44 6.86 4.63 -14.29
CA PRO A 44 6.02 5.34 -15.24
C PRO A 44 6.87 6.11 -16.23
N GLU A 45 6.71 5.83 -17.53
CA GLU A 45 7.53 6.50 -18.55
C GLU A 45 6.96 7.87 -18.93
N THR A 46 5.63 7.96 -18.87
CA THR A 46 4.85 9.13 -19.22
C THR A 46 3.87 9.44 -18.11
N CYS A 47 3.65 10.73 -17.88
CA CYS A 47 2.63 11.24 -16.97
C CYS A 47 1.84 12.34 -17.67
N PRO A 48 0.54 12.49 -17.37
CA PRO A 48 -0.23 13.62 -17.86
C PRO A 48 0.35 14.93 -17.33
N CYS A 49 0.23 16.00 -18.12
CA CYS A 49 0.59 17.35 -17.70
C CYS A 49 -0.55 18.06 -16.93
N THR A 50 -1.53 17.30 -16.43
CA THR A 50 -2.62 17.83 -15.59
C THR A 50 -2.03 18.38 -14.30
N TYR A 51 -2.47 19.60 -13.95
CA TYR A 51 -2.07 20.28 -12.73
C TYR A 51 -3.01 19.90 -11.58
N GLU A 52 -2.56 18.96 -10.75
CA GLU A 52 -3.23 18.50 -9.53
C GLU A 52 -2.16 18.42 -8.43
N PRO A 53 -1.74 19.57 -7.89
CA PRO A 53 -0.53 19.65 -7.08
C PRO A 53 -0.66 18.83 -5.80
N VAL A 54 0.43 18.17 -5.44
CA VAL A 54 0.57 17.42 -4.19
C VAL A 54 1.81 17.89 -3.45
N CYS A 55 1.65 18.24 -2.18
CA CYS A 55 2.74 18.53 -1.29
C CYS A 55 3.28 17.21 -0.76
N VAL A 56 4.52 16.90 -1.09
CA VAL A 56 5.18 15.67 -0.67
C VAL A 56 6.33 15.97 0.28
N VAL A 57 6.66 15.00 1.13
CA VAL A 57 7.76 15.11 2.10
C VAL A 57 8.79 14.00 1.84
N ASP A 58 10.08 14.36 1.94
CA ASP A 58 11.21 13.42 2.05
C ASP A 58 12.02 13.82 3.29
N GLY A 59 11.85 13.07 4.38
CA GLY A 59 12.40 13.42 5.70
C GLY A 59 11.82 14.73 6.24
N TYR A 60 12.60 15.81 6.22
CA TYR A 60 12.24 17.14 6.74
C TYR A 60 11.91 18.16 5.64
N THR A 61 12.09 17.81 4.37
CA THR A 61 11.89 18.73 3.24
C THR A 61 10.52 18.51 2.64
N ARG A 62 9.77 19.60 2.42
CA ARG A 62 8.48 19.62 1.72
C ARG A 62 8.66 20.20 0.32
N VAL A 63 8.09 19.56 -0.69
CA VAL A 63 8.12 20.03 -2.07
C VAL A 63 6.77 19.81 -2.75
N THR A 64 6.35 20.76 -3.58
CA THR A 64 5.14 20.61 -4.41
C THR A 64 5.51 19.85 -5.68
N ILE A 65 4.75 18.80 -6.01
CA ILE A 65 4.84 18.07 -7.27
C ILE A 65 3.53 18.27 -8.04
N ILE A 66 3.61 18.42 -9.36
CA ILE A 66 2.47 18.79 -10.22
C ILE A 66 1.30 17.80 -10.21
N ASN A 67 1.55 16.52 -9.94
CA ASN A 67 0.56 15.47 -9.76
C ASN A 67 1.17 14.19 -9.17
N GLU A 68 0.30 13.27 -8.73
CA GLU A 68 0.69 12.00 -8.12
C GLU A 68 1.47 11.09 -9.08
N CYS A 69 1.16 11.12 -10.39
CA CYS A 69 1.90 10.32 -11.37
C CYS A 69 3.38 10.70 -11.39
N VAL A 70 3.68 12.01 -11.42
CA VAL A 70 5.06 12.51 -11.39
C VAL A 70 5.74 12.14 -10.07
N MET A 71 5.03 12.20 -8.93
CA MET A 71 5.58 11.73 -7.65
C MET A 71 6.00 10.26 -7.73
N ASN A 72 5.13 9.39 -8.24
CA ASN A 72 5.41 7.95 -8.38
C ASN A 72 6.56 7.67 -9.34
N MET A 73 6.63 8.42 -10.46
CA MET A 73 7.74 8.35 -11.39
C MET A 73 9.07 8.74 -10.73
N VAL A 74 9.10 9.84 -9.99
CA VAL A 74 10.30 10.33 -9.30
C VAL A 74 10.74 9.35 -8.21
N ASN A 75 9.81 8.84 -7.40
CA ASN A 75 10.10 7.81 -6.40
C ASN A 75 10.77 6.59 -7.02
N CYS A 76 10.21 6.10 -8.13
CA CYS A 76 10.74 4.93 -8.81
C CYS A 76 12.10 5.18 -9.48
N ARG A 77 12.25 6.29 -10.22
CA ARG A 77 13.48 6.57 -11.00
C ARG A 77 14.65 7.04 -10.16
N ASN A 78 14.38 7.88 -9.17
CA ASN A 78 15.43 8.54 -8.38
C ASN A 78 15.65 7.86 -7.02
N HIS A 79 15.06 6.69 -6.79
CA HIS A 79 15.09 5.99 -5.51
C HIS A 79 14.66 6.89 -4.34
N LYS A 80 13.60 7.68 -4.58
CA LYS A 80 12.99 8.55 -3.59
C LYS A 80 11.83 7.85 -2.91
N SER A 81 11.54 8.31 -1.70
CA SER A 81 10.43 7.83 -0.87
C SER A 81 9.53 8.99 -0.47
N TYR A 82 9.19 9.85 -1.43
CA TYR A 82 8.21 10.91 -1.21
C TYR A 82 6.87 10.31 -0.82
N TYR A 83 6.29 10.83 0.25
CA TYR A 83 4.91 10.55 0.64
C TYR A 83 4.10 11.83 0.62
N VAL A 84 2.80 11.70 0.31
CA VAL A 84 1.88 12.84 0.26
C VAL A 84 1.61 13.33 1.69
N TYR A 85 1.85 14.62 1.90
CA TYR A 85 1.49 15.35 3.12
C TYR A 85 0.16 16.09 2.96
N LEU A 86 -0.06 16.70 1.79
CA LEU A 86 -1.28 17.44 1.46
C LEU A 86 -1.61 17.25 -0.02
N ASN A 87 -2.89 17.06 -0.35
CA ASN A 87 -3.41 17.03 -1.72
C ASN A 87 -3.64 18.45 -2.26
N ASP A 88 -2.63 19.30 -2.09
CA ASP A 88 -2.56 20.67 -2.56
C ASP A 88 -1.07 21.08 -2.56
N GLU A 89 -0.76 22.28 -3.01
CA GLU A 89 0.58 22.84 -2.94
C GLU A 89 1.10 22.91 -1.50
N CYS A 90 2.43 22.79 -1.32
CA CYS A 90 3.02 23.01 -0.01
C CYS A 90 2.80 24.45 0.44
N PRO A 91 2.38 24.67 1.70
CA PRO A 91 2.22 26.02 2.23
C PRO A 91 3.56 26.73 2.14
N GLN A 92 3.60 27.84 1.40
CA GLN A 92 4.75 28.73 1.39
C GLN A 92 4.88 29.29 2.81
N PRO A 93 6.10 29.46 3.36
CA PRO A 93 6.26 30.28 4.54
C PRO A 93 5.76 31.67 4.17
N GLU A 94 4.62 32.08 4.75
CA GLU A 94 4.06 33.40 4.51
C GLU A 94 5.16 34.42 4.82
N LYS A 95 5.64 35.10 3.78
CA LYS A 95 6.60 36.19 3.93
C LYS A 95 5.87 37.26 4.71
N GLY A 96 6.07 37.30 6.03
CA GLY A 96 5.50 38.34 6.88
C GLY A 96 5.78 39.69 6.24
N PHE A 97 4.72 40.40 5.87
CA PHE A 97 4.81 41.78 5.44
C PHE A 97 5.21 42.61 6.66
N VAL A 98 6.50 42.91 6.79
CA VAL A 98 6.96 43.96 7.72
C VAL A 98 6.49 45.28 7.14
N GLY A 99 5.30 45.71 7.57
CA GLY A 99 4.82 47.05 7.35
C GLY A 99 5.66 48.01 8.19
N ILE A 100 6.58 48.72 7.55
CA ILE A 100 7.15 49.94 8.14
C ILE A 100 6.10 51.04 8.02
N GLY A 101 5.40 51.30 9.13
CA GLY A 101 4.57 52.49 9.34
C GLY A 101 5.33 53.53 10.14
#